data_AF-A5FDY9-F1
#
_entry.id   AF-A5FDY9-F1
#
_cell.length_a   1.000
_cell.length_b   1.000
_cell.length_c   1.000
_cell.angle_alpha   90.00
_cell.angle_beta   90.00
_cell.angle_gamma   90.00
#
_symmetry.space_group_name_H-M   'P 1'
#
loop_
_entity.id
_entity.type
_entity.pdbx_description
1 polymer ?
#
loop_
_entity_poly.entity_id
_entity_poly.type
_entity_poly.pdbx_seq_one_letter_code
_entity_poly.pdbx_strand_id
1 'polypeptide(L)'
;MIVNLVEKCSMYSHTLTLSTARAPIPNEVCIDFVTSLINTGAAMVEYFGFEIDHCEDYLEEDMAQVNEQNCYFEFYFDTEFPIDYDMLSEKQVDHICSKQ
;
A
#
# COMPACT_ATOMS: atom_id res chain seq x y z
N MET A 1 21.76 23.08 31.30
CA MET A 1 20.83 21.94 31.21
C MET A 1 19.83 22.28 30.12
N ILE A 2 20.13 21.88 28.88
CA ILE A 2 19.25 22.10 27.74
C ILE A 2 18.40 20.85 27.64
N VAL A 3 17.11 20.99 27.93
CA VAL A 3 16.14 19.92 27.73
C VAL A 3 15.88 19.86 26.23
N ASN A 4 16.52 18.91 25.54
CA ASN A 4 16.12 18.54 24.19
C ASN A 4 14.75 17.88 24.27
N LEU A 5 13.68 18.68 24.21
CA LEU A 5 12.42 18.19 23.66
C LEU A 5 12.65 18.06 22.16
N VAL A 6 13.19 16.91 21.76
CA VAL A 6 12.79 16.36 20.45
C VAL A 6 11.36 15.91 20.69
N GLU A 7 10.40 16.79 20.39
CA GLU A 7 9.06 16.32 20.04
C GLU A 7 9.27 15.39 18.85
N LYS A 8 9.38 14.08 19.12
CA LYS A 8 9.02 13.07 18.13
C LYS A 8 7.55 13.35 17.85
N CYS A 9 7.25 14.16 16.84
CA CYS A 9 5.96 14.07 16.18
C CYS A 9 5.82 12.60 15.81
N SER A 10 4.90 11.88 16.44
CA SER A 10 4.71 10.45 16.16
C SER A 10 4.11 10.36 14.76
N MET A 11 4.98 10.33 13.76
CA MET A 11 4.57 10.06 12.40
C MET A 11 4.15 8.58 12.36
N TYR A 12 2.91 8.33 11.97
CA TYR A 12 2.39 6.99 11.79
C TYR A 12 2.87 6.51 10.42
N SER A 13 3.73 5.50 10.43
CA SER A 13 4.23 4.88 9.21
C SER A 13 3.19 3.90 8.67
N HIS A 14 3.10 3.85 7.35
CA HIS A 14 2.17 3.01 6.62
C HIS A 14 2.85 2.39 5.41
N THR A 15 2.32 1.24 4.99
CA THR A 15 2.71 0.57 3.77
C THR A 15 1.49 0.35 2.90
N LEU A 16 1.63 0.65 1.60
CA LEU A 16 0.71 0.25 0.55
C LEU A 16 1.46 -0.68 -0.41
N THR A 17 0.96 -1.90 -0.58
CA THR A 17 1.46 -2.86 -1.56
C THR A 17 0.43 -3.03 -2.67
N LEU A 18 0.88 -2.80 -3.90
CA LEU A 18 0.08 -3.01 -5.11
C LEU A 18 0.67 -4.15 -5.93
N SER A 19 -0.15 -5.07 -6.40
CA SER A 19 0.23 -6.03 -7.43
C SER A 19 -0.26 -5.56 -8.80
N THR A 20 0.50 -5.89 -9.84
CA THR A 20 0.08 -5.71 -11.23
C THR A 20 0.62 -6.86 -12.06
N ALA A 21 -0.02 -7.14 -13.19
CA ALA A 21 0.54 -8.04 -14.18
C ALA A 21 1.94 -7.56 -14.59
N ARG A 22 2.86 -8.49 -14.83
CA ARG A 22 4.25 -8.15 -15.17
C ARG A 22 4.31 -7.19 -16.36
N ALA A 23 4.69 -5.95 -16.07
CA ALA A 23 4.82 -4.88 -17.03
C ALA A 23 6.25 -4.37 -17.04
N PRO A 24 6.74 -3.82 -18.16
CA PRO A 24 8.01 -3.10 -18.16
C PRO A 24 7.89 -1.89 -17.23
N ILE A 25 8.50 -2.00 -16.04
CA ILE A 25 8.54 -0.90 -15.07
C ILE A 25 9.48 0.18 -15.64
N PRO A 26 9.03 1.43 -15.75
CA PRO A 26 9.89 2.51 -16.18
C PRO A 26 11.04 2.73 -15.18
N ASN A 27 12.20 3.19 -15.67
CA ASN A 27 13.35 3.48 -14.80
C ASN A 27 13.04 4.54 -13.73
N GLU A 28 12.05 5.40 -14.00
CA GLU A 28 11.54 6.39 -13.06
C GLU A 28 10.03 6.18 -12.90
N VAL A 29 9.59 5.99 -11.66
CA VAL A 29 8.17 5.88 -11.30
C VAL A 29 7.72 7.24 -10.79
N CYS A 30 6.69 7.81 -11.40
CA CYS A 30 6.06 9.04 -10.93
C CYS A 30 4.68 8.75 -10.33
N ILE A 31 4.16 9.70 -9.53
CA ILE A 31 2.84 9.58 -8.92
C ILE A 31 1.75 9.36 -9.96
N ASP A 32 1.82 10.04 -11.11
CA ASP A 32 0.84 9.92 -12.19
C ASP A 32 0.77 8.49 -12.76
N PHE A 33 1.92 7.80 -12.85
CA PHE A 33 1.98 6.42 -13.29
C PHE A 33 1.25 5.50 -12.30
N VAL A 34 1.54 5.63 -11.01
CA VAL A 34 0.91 4.81 -9.95
C VAL A 34 -0.58 5.09 -9.87
N THR A 35 -0.98 6.36 -9.88
CA THR A 35 -2.40 6.77 -9.89
C THR A 35 -3.11 6.25 -11.13
N SER A 36 -2.47 6.26 -12.30
CA SER A 36 -3.03 5.67 -13.51
C SER A 36 -3.24 4.17 -13.38
N LEU A 37 -2.30 3.43 -12.78
CA LEU A 37 -2.45 1.98 -12.58
C LEU A 37 -3.65 1.66 -11.69
N ILE A 38 -3.80 2.37 -10.58
CA ILE A 38 -4.92 2.20 -9.65
C ILE A 38 -6.25 2.54 -10.35
N ASN A 39 -6.34 3.72 -10.97
CA ASN A 39 -7.59 4.22 -11.54
C ASN A 39 -8.06 3.44 -12.78
N THR A 40 -7.14 2.77 -13.50
CA THR A 40 -7.48 1.92 -14.64
C THR A 40 -7.81 0.48 -14.24
N GLY A 41 -7.67 0.13 -12.95
CA GLY A 41 -7.80 -1.24 -12.48
C GLY A 41 -6.68 -2.16 -12.97
N ALA A 42 -5.55 -1.58 -13.41
CA ALA A 42 -4.37 -2.32 -13.85
C ALA A 42 -3.49 -2.76 -12.68
N ALA A 43 -3.74 -2.25 -11.48
CA ALA A 43 -3.14 -2.71 -10.23
C ALA A 43 -4.21 -3.06 -9.20
N MET A 44 -3.94 -4.10 -8.41
CA MET A 44 -4.76 -4.54 -7.29
C MET A 44 -4.05 -4.16 -5.98
N VAL A 45 -4.81 -3.69 -4.99
CA VAL A 45 -4.28 -3.43 -3.65
C VAL A 45 -4.17 -4.77 -2.92
N GLU A 46 -2.94 -5.17 -2.60
CA GLU A 46 -2.66 -6.40 -1.86
C GLU A 46 -2.63 -6.15 -0.35
N TYR A 47 -2.08 -5.00 0.05
CA TYR A 47 -1.95 -4.63 1.46
C TYR A 47 -2.03 -3.12 1.63
N PHE A 48 -2.72 -2.68 2.68
CA PHE A 48 -2.68 -1.30 3.15
C PHE A 48 -2.78 -1.28 4.68
N GLY A 49 -1.73 -0.85 5.38
CA GLY A 49 -1.66 -0.95 6.84
C GLY A 49 -0.41 -0.31 7.46
N PHE A 50 -0.17 -0.60 8.75
CA PHE A 50 0.79 0.13 9.60
C PHE A 50 2.23 -0.40 9.58
N GLU A 51 2.42 -1.71 9.37
CA GLU A 51 3.74 -2.36 9.37
C GLU A 51 3.74 -3.51 8.37
N ILE A 52 4.85 -3.67 7.66
CA ILE A 52 5.05 -4.82 6.77
C ILE A 52 5.33 -6.04 7.63
N ASP A 53 4.33 -6.91 7.83
CA ASP A 53 4.64 -8.33 7.90
C ASP A 53 5.19 -8.69 6.52
N HIS A 54 6.49 -8.97 6.42
CA HIS A 54 7.15 -9.24 5.14
C HIS A 54 6.39 -10.38 4.45
N CYS A 55 5.80 -10.11 3.28
CA CYS A 55 5.12 -11.15 2.49
C CYS A 55 6.07 -12.31 2.13
N GLU A 56 7.38 -12.08 2.18
CA GLU A 56 8.42 -13.12 2.02
C GLU A 56 8.44 -14.15 3.16
N ASP A 57 7.94 -13.82 4.36
CA ASP A 57 7.91 -14.74 5.51
C ASP A 57 6.81 -15.82 5.39
N TYR A 58 5.91 -15.69 4.40
CA TYR A 58 4.78 -16.60 4.19
C TYR A 58 4.85 -17.38 2.86
N LEU A 59 6.04 -17.56 2.27
CA LEU A 59 6.18 -18.25 0.98
C LEU A 59 5.87 -19.76 1.06
N GLU A 60 4.60 -20.12 0.85
CA GLU A 60 4.21 -21.46 0.39
C GLU A 60 4.67 -21.65 -1.08
N GLU A 61 5.07 -22.87 -1.46
CA GLU A 61 5.64 -23.18 -2.79
C GLU A 61 4.72 -22.76 -3.97
N ASP A 62 3.42 -22.68 -3.73
CA ASP A 62 2.42 -22.26 -4.72
C ASP A 62 2.44 -20.73 -4.99
N MET A 63 2.91 -19.90 -4.05
CA MET A 63 3.03 -18.45 -4.23
C MET A 63 4.20 -18.04 -5.13
N ALA A 64 5.24 -18.89 -5.24
CA ALA A 64 6.38 -18.61 -6.11
C ALA A 64 5.98 -18.47 -7.59
N GLN A 65 5.01 -19.27 -8.04
CA GLN A 65 4.56 -19.26 -9.43
C GLN A 65 3.69 -18.02 -9.76
N VAL A 66 2.96 -17.50 -8.77
CA VAL A 66 2.20 -16.24 -8.89
C VAL A 66 3.17 -15.05 -8.91
N ASN A 67 4.23 -15.09 -8.11
CA ASN A 67 5.26 -14.06 -8.07
C ASN A 67 6.04 -13.91 -9.40
N GLU A 68 6.17 -14.97 -10.20
CA GLU A 68 6.83 -14.88 -11.52
C GLU A 68 6.05 -14.08 -12.56
N GLN A 69 4.72 -14.00 -12.40
CA GLN A 69 3.80 -13.38 -13.35
C GLN A 69 3.36 -11.97 -12.96
N ASN A 70 3.68 -11.55 -11.73
CA ASN A 70 3.27 -10.27 -11.18
C ASN A 70 4.48 -9.38 -10.85
N CYS A 71 4.23 -8.08 -10.81
CA CYS A 71 5.12 -7.08 -10.26
C CYS A 71 4.46 -6.43 -9.05
N TYR A 72 5.26 -6.12 -8.04
CA TYR A 72 4.79 -5.47 -6.82
C TYR A 72 5.38 -4.06 -6.71
N PHE A 73 4.54 -3.11 -6.33
CA PHE A 73 4.95 -1.77 -5.93
C PHE A 73 4.67 -1.59 -4.45
N GLU A 74 5.72 -1.28 -3.69
CA GLU A 74 5.62 -0.99 -2.27
C GLU A 74 5.85 0.50 -2.03
N PHE A 75 4.89 1.15 -1.37
CA PHE A 75 4.98 2.54 -0.97
C PHE A 75 5.05 2.63 0.53
N TYR A 76 6.10 3.26 1.02
CA TYR A 76 6.32 3.56 2.42
C TYR A 76 6.06 5.04 2.63
N PHE A 77 5.12 5.39 3.51
CA PHE A 77 4.80 6.77 3.77
C PHE A 77 4.37 7.02 5.21
N ASP A 78 4.58 8.26 5.65
CA ASP A 78 4.31 8.70 7.00
C ASP A 78 3.14 9.69 7.01
N THR A 79 2.35 9.66 8.07
CA THR A 79 1.21 10.57 8.29
C THR A 79 1.28 11.22 9.66
N GLU A 80 0.77 12.45 9.77
CA GLU A 80 0.68 13.16 11.06
C GLU A 80 -0.41 12.58 11.97
N PHE A 81 -1.44 11.96 11.39
CA PHE A 81 -2.59 11.40 12.09
C PHE A 81 -2.74 9.92 11.75
N PRO A 82 -3.23 9.08 12.68
CA PRO A 82 -3.44 7.67 12.41
C PRO A 82 -4.54 7.49 11.36
N ILE A 83 -4.35 6.53 10.46
CA ILE A 83 -5.40 6.05 9.56
C ILE A 83 -6.17 4.96 10.29
N ASP A 84 -7.48 5.12 10.41
CA ASP A 84 -8.38 4.10 10.95
C ASP A 84 -8.84 3.19 9.80
N TYR A 85 -8.15 2.06 9.64
CA TYR A 85 -8.43 1.08 8.58
C TYR A 85 -9.74 0.31 8.81
N ASP A 86 -10.26 0.32 10.03
CA ASP A 86 -11.51 -0.37 10.42
C ASP A 86 -12.71 0.60 10.47
N MET A 87 -12.51 1.88 10.13
CA MET A 87 -13.51 2.93 10.30
C MET A 87 -14.78 2.70 9.48
N LEU A 88 -14.65 2.01 8.34
CA LEU A 88 -15.75 1.73 7.43
C LEU A 88 -16.10 0.25 7.47
N SER A 89 -17.35 -0.05 7.83
CA SER A 89 -17.90 -1.39 7.61
C SER A 89 -18.04 -1.67 6.11
N GLU A 90 -18.00 -2.95 5.71
CA GLU A 90 -18.22 -3.39 4.31
C GLU A 90 -19.44 -2.73 3.67
N LYS A 91 -20.54 -2.62 4.42
CA LYS A 91 -21.78 -1.97 3.96
C LYS A 91 -21.62 -0.48 3.64
N GLN A 92 -20.76 0.22 4.37
CA GLN A 92 -20.47 1.63 4.13
C GLN A 92 -19.55 1.80 2.92
N VAL A 93 -18.58 0.89 2.75
CA VAL A 93 -17.71 0.84 1.55
C VAL A 93 -18.54 0.61 0.29
N ASP A 94 -19.43 -0.40 0.30
CA ASP A 94 -20.32 -0.69 -0.82
C ASP A 94 -21.21 0.52 -1.20
N HIS A 95 -21.69 1.26 -0.20
CA HIS A 95 -22.52 2.45 -0.44
C HIS A 95 -21.75 3.62 -1.06
N ILE A 96 -20.45 3.73 -0.77
CA ILE A 96 -19.57 4.75 -1.36
C ILE A 96 -19.20 4.34 -2.79
N CYS A 97 -18.83 3.09 -3.00
CA CYS A 97 -18.38 2.56 -4.29
C CYS A 97 -19.51 2.39 -5.31
N SER A 98 -20.76 2.14 -4.86
CA SER A 98 -21.93 2.02 -5.75
C SER A 98 -22.47 3.34 -6.29
N LYS A 99 -21.88 4.48 -5.90
CA LYS A 99 -22.27 5.83 -6.36
C LYS A 99 -21.35 6.40 -7.45
N GLN A 100 -20.44 5.61 -8.01
CA GLN A 100 -19.61 5.99 -9.15
C GLN A 100 -20.24 5.55 -10.48
#